data_AF-A0A2P7QLI6-F1
#
_entry.id   AF-A0A2P7QLI6-F1
#
_cell.length_a   1.000
_cell.length_b   1.000
_cell.length_c   1.000
_cell.angle_alpha   90.00
_cell.angle_beta   90.00
_cell.angle_gamma   90.00
#
_symmetry.space_group_name_H-M   'P 1'
#
loop_
_entity.id
_entity.type
_entity.pdbx_description
1 polymer ?
#
loop_
_entity_poly.entity_id
_entity_poly.type
_entity_poly.pdbx_seq_one_letter_code
_entity_poly.pdbx_strand_id
1 'polypeptide(L)'
;MSDIRSPFNFRQTDGQQESIPELLRQLAEQGSHLAQQQVSLVQAEVRESVNDVKLAIGAMAAAAVVGIAGLGVLLMGLAYLLAEAMDLWLATLIVAAATLLGAFLLFLGGRKKMQAGSLHAERTRRTLERAPGALSGNSHEGHDHDR
;
A
#
# COMPACT_ATOMS: atom_id res chain seq x y z
N MET A 1 57.23 -66.90 18.55
CA MET A 1 56.85 -65.49 18.30
C MET A 1 55.36 -65.48 17.99
N SER A 2 54.61 -64.81 18.86
CA SER A 2 53.16 -64.83 19.05
C SER A 2 52.34 -64.24 17.89
N ASP A 3 51.22 -64.89 17.62
CA ASP A 3 50.08 -64.39 16.84
C ASP A 3 49.68 -62.97 17.25
N ILE A 4 49.66 -62.05 16.29
CA ILE A 4 49.01 -60.75 16.42
C ILE A 4 47.79 -60.75 15.49
N ARG A 5 46.70 -61.35 15.99
CA ARG A 5 45.35 -61.00 15.53
C ARG A 5 44.91 -59.80 16.35
N SER A 6 45.07 -58.59 15.81
CA SER A 6 44.41 -57.41 16.35
C SER A 6 42.94 -57.45 15.92
N PRO A 7 41.97 -57.58 16.84
CA PRO A 7 40.59 -57.30 16.48
C PRO A 7 40.51 -55.81 16.16
N PHE A 8 40.20 -55.48 14.90
CA PHE A 8 39.71 -54.16 14.55
C PHE A 8 38.43 -53.93 15.36
N ASN A 9 38.56 -53.33 16.54
CA ASN A 9 37.44 -52.71 17.23
C ASN A 9 37.08 -51.46 16.44
N PHE A 10 36.26 -51.65 15.40
CA PHE A 10 35.38 -50.59 14.94
C PHE A 10 34.57 -50.20 16.15
N ARG A 11 34.92 -49.05 16.74
CA ARG A 11 33.97 -48.32 17.57
C ARG A 11 32.76 -48.13 16.66
N GLN A 12 31.73 -48.97 16.85
CA GLN A 12 30.38 -48.69 16.41
C GLN A 12 30.09 -47.33 17.01
N THR A 13 30.29 -46.30 16.19
CA THR A 13 29.55 -45.07 16.33
C THR A 13 28.12 -45.50 16.07
N ASP A 14 27.39 -45.82 17.14
CA ASP A 14 25.95 -45.97 17.10
C ASP A 14 25.40 -44.76 16.32
N GLY A 15 24.94 -45.04 15.10
CA GLY A 15 23.79 -44.41 14.49
C GLY A 15 23.65 -42.90 14.55
N GLN A 16 24.72 -42.11 14.60
CA GLN A 16 24.65 -40.67 14.33
C GLN A 16 24.53 -40.42 12.81
N GLN A 17 23.76 -41.27 12.12
CA GLN A 17 23.13 -40.93 10.87
C GLN A 17 21.90 -40.15 11.31
N GLU A 18 21.98 -38.83 11.21
CA GLU A 18 20.83 -37.96 11.43
C GLU A 18 19.66 -38.52 10.61
N SER A 19 18.70 -39.08 11.32
CA SER A 19 17.65 -39.87 10.69
C SER A 19 16.81 -38.94 9.80
N ILE A 20 16.44 -39.36 8.59
CA ILE A 20 15.57 -38.63 7.66
C ILE A 20 14.37 -37.93 8.35
N PRO A 21 13.70 -38.53 9.36
CA PRO A 21 12.66 -37.83 10.12
C PRO A 21 13.15 -36.60 10.92
N GLU A 22 14.39 -36.60 11.42
CA GLU A 22 14.99 -35.48 12.15
C GLU A 22 15.30 -34.29 11.22
N LEU A 23 15.77 -34.56 9.99
CA LEU A 23 16.02 -33.52 8.97
C LEU A 23 14.72 -32.85 8.47
N LEU A 24 13.66 -33.63 8.28
CA LEU A 24 12.33 -33.10 7.92
C LEU A 24 11.77 -32.22 9.04
N ARG A 25 11.97 -32.61 10.30
CA ARG A 25 11.57 -31.83 11.46
C ARG A 25 12.34 -30.49 11.53
N GLN A 26 13.65 -30.52 11.33
CA GLN A 26 14.46 -29.30 11.28
C GLN A 26 14.08 -28.38 10.13
N LEU A 27 13.77 -28.92 8.93
CA LEU A 27 13.34 -28.11 7.79
C LEU A 27 11.95 -27.49 8.01
N ALA A 28 11.03 -28.20 8.66
CA ALA A 28 9.73 -27.67 9.06
C ALA A 28 9.85 -26.57 10.13
N GLU A 29 10.73 -26.75 11.12
CA GLU A 29 11.03 -25.73 12.14
C GLU A 29 11.69 -24.48 11.52
N GLN A 30 12.65 -24.66 10.60
CA GLN A 30 13.30 -23.55 9.87
C GLN A 30 12.33 -22.83 8.92
N GLY A 31 11.47 -23.57 8.21
CA GLY A 31 10.43 -23.01 7.35
C GLY A 31 9.38 -22.21 8.13
N SER A 32 8.98 -22.70 9.30
CA SER A 32 8.10 -21.97 10.23
C SER A 32 8.75 -20.68 10.73
N HIS A 33 10.03 -20.72 11.07
CA HIS A 33 10.78 -19.54 11.50
C HIS A 33 10.90 -18.48 10.38
N LEU A 34 11.14 -18.91 9.13
CA LEU A 34 11.19 -18.01 7.97
C LEU A 34 9.82 -17.39 7.65
N ALA A 35 8.75 -18.18 7.75
CA ALA A 35 7.38 -17.69 7.55
C ALA A 35 7.03 -16.61 8.59
N GLN A 36 7.40 -16.82 9.86
CA GLN A 36 7.21 -15.80 10.91
C GLN A 36 8.01 -14.53 10.63
N GLN A 37 9.22 -14.64 10.08
CA GLN A 37 10.04 -13.48 9.69
C GLN A 37 9.45 -12.72 8.49
N GLN A 38 8.93 -13.40 7.48
CA GLN A 38 8.27 -12.72 6.37
C GLN A 38 7.01 -12.01 6.83
N VAL A 39 6.24 -12.60 7.75
CA VAL A 39 5.08 -11.95 8.36
C VAL A 39 5.48 -10.72 9.18
N SER A 40 6.57 -10.78 9.93
CA SER A 40 7.05 -9.62 10.68
C SER A 40 7.60 -8.51 9.78
N LEU A 41 8.27 -8.87 8.68
CA LEU A 41 8.73 -7.95 7.64
C LEU A 41 7.56 -7.26 6.94
N VAL A 42 6.57 -8.03 6.48
CA VAL A 42 5.36 -7.50 5.84
C VAL A 42 4.61 -6.58 6.80
N GLN A 43 4.51 -6.95 8.08
CA GLN A 43 3.92 -6.06 9.08
C GLN A 43 4.71 -4.76 9.25
N ALA A 44 6.04 -4.81 9.19
CA ALA A 44 6.87 -3.61 9.25
C ALA A 44 6.68 -2.71 8.02
N GLU A 45 6.70 -3.27 6.82
CA GLU A 45 6.50 -2.55 5.55
C GLU A 45 5.10 -1.93 5.47
N VAL A 46 4.07 -2.65 5.91
CA VAL A 46 2.70 -2.13 6.00
C VAL A 46 2.63 -0.96 7.00
N ARG A 47 3.28 -1.08 8.16
CA ARG A 47 3.32 0.02 9.16
C ARG A 47 4.04 1.25 8.62
N GLU A 48 5.14 1.06 7.93
CA GLU A 48 5.90 2.14 7.29
C GLU A 48 5.06 2.82 6.20
N SER A 49 4.45 2.04 5.32
CA SER A 49 3.52 2.53 4.30
C SER A 49 2.36 3.33 4.91
N VAL A 50 1.78 2.85 6.01
CA VAL A 50 0.72 3.56 6.73
C VAL A 50 1.22 4.87 7.36
N ASN A 51 2.42 4.87 7.92
CA ASN A 51 3.03 6.07 8.50
C ASN A 51 3.31 7.13 7.43
N ASP A 52 3.82 6.74 6.27
CA ASP A 52 4.08 7.65 5.16
C ASP A 52 2.78 8.27 4.64
N VAL A 53 1.74 7.46 4.43
CA VAL A 53 0.42 7.95 4.05
C VAL A 53 -0.15 8.89 5.12
N LYS A 54 0.00 8.56 6.40
CA LYS A 54 -0.45 9.41 7.52
C LYS A 54 0.28 10.75 7.54
N LEU A 55 1.59 10.74 7.34
CA LEU A 55 2.39 11.97 7.30
C LEU A 55 2.02 12.82 6.09
N ALA A 56 1.83 12.20 4.92
CA ALA A 56 1.38 12.88 3.71
C ALA A 56 0.00 13.54 3.90
N ILE A 57 -0.97 12.80 4.45
CA ILE A 57 -2.32 13.34 4.74
C ILE A 57 -2.21 14.49 5.76
N GLY A 58 -1.40 14.33 6.81
CA GLY A 58 -1.17 15.37 7.82
C GLY A 58 -0.56 16.64 7.23
N ALA A 59 0.47 16.51 6.40
CA ALA A 59 1.10 17.63 5.71
C ALA A 59 0.14 18.32 4.74
N MET A 60 -0.65 17.57 3.97
CA MET A 60 -1.66 18.10 3.07
C MET A 60 -2.76 18.87 3.82
N ALA A 61 -3.21 18.36 4.97
CA ALA A 61 -4.18 19.06 5.80
C ALA A 61 -3.61 20.37 6.36
N ALA A 62 -2.37 20.35 6.87
CA ALA A 62 -1.70 21.55 7.36
C ALA A 62 -1.50 22.59 6.24
N ALA A 63 -1.05 22.15 5.07
CA ALA A 63 -0.91 23.01 3.89
C ALA A 63 -2.25 23.60 3.44
N ALA A 64 -3.35 22.83 3.51
CA ALA A 64 -4.67 23.34 3.20
C ALA A 64 -5.12 24.44 4.17
N VAL A 65 -4.91 24.25 5.48
CA VAL A 65 -5.23 25.27 6.50
C VAL A 65 -4.43 26.55 6.27
N VAL A 66 -3.12 26.44 6.12
CA VAL A 66 -2.23 27.59 5.86
C VAL A 66 -2.58 28.25 4.53
N GLY A 67 -2.86 27.46 3.50
CA GLY A 67 -3.25 27.95 2.18
C GLY A 67 -4.57 28.72 2.21
N ILE A 68 -5.59 28.24 2.92
CA ILE A 68 -6.87 28.94 3.09
C ILE A 68 -6.67 30.25 3.85
N ALA A 69 -5.93 30.23 4.96
CA ALA A 69 -5.66 31.42 5.75
C ALA A 69 -4.85 32.47 4.94
N GLY A 70 -3.79 32.04 4.27
CA GLY A 70 -2.96 32.89 3.43
C GLY A 70 -3.73 33.46 2.23
N LEU A 71 -4.59 32.66 1.60
CA LEU A 71 -5.47 33.14 0.53
C LEU A 71 -6.38 34.26 1.04
N GLY A 72 -6.99 34.10 2.22
CA GLY A 72 -7.81 35.16 2.82
C GLY A 72 -7.04 36.47 3.01
N VAL A 73 -5.82 36.40 3.54
CA VAL A 73 -4.94 37.58 3.71
C VAL A 73 -4.58 38.20 2.36
N LEU A 74 -4.25 37.39 1.34
CA LEU A 74 -3.94 37.87 0.00
C LEU A 74 -5.14 38.56 -0.66
N LEU A 75 -6.33 37.97 -0.57
CA LEU A 75 -7.56 38.55 -1.13
C LEU A 75 -7.89 39.88 -0.45
N MET A 76 -7.72 39.96 0.87
CA MET A 76 -7.89 41.22 1.59
C MET A 76 -6.87 42.26 1.15
N GLY A 77 -5.59 41.87 1.00
CA GLY A 77 -4.54 42.74 0.47
C GLY A 77 -4.84 43.24 -0.94
N LEU A 78 -5.34 42.38 -1.83
CA LEU A 78 -5.78 42.76 -3.18
C LEU A 78 -6.96 43.73 -3.14
N ALA A 79 -7.92 43.53 -2.24
CA ALA A 79 -9.05 44.43 -2.07
C ALA A 79 -8.58 45.81 -1.59
N TYR A 80 -7.66 45.88 -0.62
CA TYR A 80 -7.04 47.14 -0.18
C TYR A 80 -6.25 47.81 -1.31
N LEU A 81 -5.47 47.05 -2.08
CA LEU A 81 -4.72 47.59 -3.20
C LEU A 81 -5.63 48.18 -4.28
N LEU A 82 -6.74 47.50 -4.59
CA LEU A 82 -7.73 47.99 -5.55
C LEU A 82 -8.54 49.16 -4.98
N ALA A 83 -8.71 49.23 -3.65
CA ALA A 83 -9.38 50.34 -2.97
C ALA A 83 -8.60 51.66 -3.05
N GLU A 84 -7.32 51.65 -3.47
CA GLU A 84 -6.59 52.88 -3.76
C GLU A 84 -7.16 53.60 -5.01
N ALA A 85 -7.87 52.87 -5.89
CA ALA A 85 -8.48 53.40 -7.10
C ALA A 85 -10.01 53.58 -7.03
N MET A 86 -10.68 52.99 -6.04
CA MET A 86 -12.15 53.01 -5.90
C MET A 86 -12.58 52.72 -4.45
N ASP A 87 -13.87 52.85 -4.12
CA ASP A 87 -14.34 52.54 -2.77
C ASP A 87 -14.07 51.09 -2.37
N LEU A 88 -13.74 50.88 -1.09
CA LEU A 88 -13.40 49.55 -0.54
C LEU A 88 -14.52 48.52 -0.72
N TRP A 89 -15.79 48.94 -0.64
CA TRP A 89 -16.93 48.04 -0.84
C TRP A 89 -17.03 47.52 -2.28
N LEU A 90 -16.69 48.35 -3.28
CA LEU A 90 -16.64 47.94 -4.69
C LEU A 90 -15.42 47.04 -4.95
N ALA A 91 -14.27 47.43 -4.42
CA ALA A 91 -13.03 46.65 -4.56
C ALA A 91 -13.18 45.23 -4.00
N THR A 92 -13.74 45.09 -2.79
CA THR A 92 -13.99 43.78 -2.17
C THR A 92 -14.97 42.92 -2.97
N LEU A 93 -16.04 43.50 -3.54
CA LEU A 93 -16.98 42.78 -4.41
C LEU A 93 -16.34 42.27 -5.70
N ILE A 94 -15.50 43.08 -6.34
CA ILE A 94 -14.80 42.68 -7.57
C ILE A 94 -13.83 41.53 -7.29
N VAL A 95 -13.03 41.63 -6.22
CA VAL A 95 -12.09 40.58 -5.83
C VAL A 95 -12.84 39.29 -5.46
N ALA A 96 -13.96 39.40 -4.74
CA ALA A 96 -14.81 38.24 -4.42
C ALA A 96 -15.38 37.58 -5.68
N ALA A 97 -15.90 38.36 -6.63
CA ALA A 97 -16.43 37.84 -7.89
C ALA A 97 -15.35 37.14 -8.73
N ALA A 98 -14.16 37.74 -8.86
CA ALA A 98 -13.03 37.13 -9.56
C ALA A 98 -12.58 35.82 -8.89
N THR A 99 -12.55 35.79 -7.56
CA THR A 99 -12.19 34.59 -6.80
C THR A 99 -13.21 33.47 -6.98
N LEU A 100 -14.51 33.79 -6.92
CA LEU A 100 -15.58 32.81 -7.15
C LEU A 100 -15.54 32.24 -8.57
N LEU A 101 -15.20 33.06 -9.57
CA LEU A 101 -15.02 32.58 -10.94
C LEU A 101 -13.85 31.60 -11.03
N GLY A 102 -12.71 31.93 -10.40
CA GLY A 102 -11.57 31.02 -10.31
C GLY A 102 -11.92 29.70 -9.60
N ALA A 103 -12.63 29.78 -8.48
CA ALA A 103 -13.09 28.62 -7.73
C ALA A 103 -14.04 27.73 -8.56
N PHE A 104 -14.95 28.34 -9.34
CA PHE A 104 -15.85 27.63 -10.23
C PHE A 104 -15.11 26.86 -11.33
N LEU A 105 -14.09 27.47 -11.95
CA LEU A 105 -13.27 26.82 -12.97
C LEU A 105 -12.46 25.64 -12.38
N LEU A 106 -11.87 25.84 -11.20
CA LEU A 106 -11.17 24.78 -10.47
C LEU A 106 -12.10 23.61 -10.13
N PHE A 107 -13.32 23.91 -9.66
CA PHE A 107 -14.33 22.90 -9.37
C PHE A 107 -14.71 22.07 -10.61
N LEU A 108 -14.92 22.73 -11.76
CA LEU A 108 -15.19 22.04 -13.02
C LEU A 108 -14.02 21.14 -13.46
N GLY A 109 -12.79 21.63 -13.33
CA GLY A 109 -11.58 20.85 -13.62
C GLY A 109 -11.46 19.61 -12.72
N GLY A 110 -11.65 19.79 -11.41
CA GLY A 110 -11.64 18.70 -10.43
C GLY A 110 -12.72 17.66 -10.71
N ARG A 111 -13.95 18.11 -10.99
CA ARG A 111 -15.08 17.24 -11.34
C ARG A 111 -14.78 16.38 -12.57
N LYS A 112 -14.20 16.96 -13.62
CA LYS A 112 -13.82 16.23 -14.83
C LYS A 112 -12.77 15.14 -14.55
N LYS A 113 -11.78 15.44 -13.70
CA LYS A 113 -10.71 14.49 -13.35
C LYS A 113 -11.23 13.33 -12.50
N MET A 114 -12.16 13.59 -11.57
CA MET A 114 -12.82 12.52 -10.78
C MET A 114 -13.65 11.58 -11.66
N GLN A 115 -14.37 12.13 -12.65
CA GLN A 115 -15.14 11.31 -13.60
C GLN A 115 -14.24 10.43 -14.49
N ALA A 116 -13.05 10.91 -14.87
CA ALA A 116 -12.11 10.10 -15.63
C ALA A 116 -11.49 8.97 -14.78
N GLY A 117 -11.19 9.22 -13.51
CA GLY A 117 -10.64 8.21 -12.60
C GLY A 117 -11.62 7.10 -12.22
N SER A 118 -12.91 7.42 -12.06
CA SER A 118 -13.94 6.41 -11.74
C SER A 118 -14.14 5.38 -12.86
N LEU A 119 -13.96 5.77 -14.13
CA LEU A 119 -14.04 4.85 -15.28
C LEU A 119 -12.97 3.74 -15.23
N HIS A 120 -11.79 4.02 -14.68
CA HIS A 120 -10.73 3.02 -14.53
C HIS A 120 -11.01 2.07 -13.37
N ALA A 121 -11.49 2.59 -12.25
CA ALA A 121 -11.87 1.76 -11.10
C ALA A 121 -13.02 0.80 -11.44
N GLU A 122 -13.98 1.25 -12.26
CA GLU A 122 -15.12 0.43 -12.70
C GLU A 122 -14.69 -0.74 -13.61
N ARG A 123 -13.68 -0.54 -14.47
CA ARG A 123 -13.12 -1.64 -15.28
C ARG A 123 -12.47 -2.70 -14.41
N THR A 124 -11.68 -2.28 -13.42
CA THR A 124 -11.05 -3.21 -12.46
C THR A 124 -12.10 -3.96 -11.64
N ARG A 125 -13.13 -3.26 -11.15
CA ARG A 125 -14.27 -3.91 -10.46
C ARG A 125 -14.99 -4.90 -11.35
N ARG A 126 -15.31 -4.54 -12.59
CA ARG A 126 -15.97 -5.45 -13.55
C ARG A 126 -15.11 -6.66 -13.91
N THR A 127 -13.79 -6.53 -13.94
CA THR A 127 -12.89 -7.68 -14.14
C THR A 127 -12.88 -8.59 -12.91
N LEU A 128 -12.92 -8.03 -11.70
CA LEU A 128 -13.05 -8.80 -10.45
C LEU A 128 -14.42 -9.49 -10.32
N GLU A 129 -15.50 -8.80 -10.68
CA GLU A 129 -16.88 -9.34 -10.71
C GLU A 129 -17.07 -10.42 -11.78
N ARG A 130 -16.27 -10.42 -12.86
CA ARG A 130 -16.27 -11.45 -13.91
C ARG A 130 -15.29 -12.60 -13.66
N ALA A 131 -14.40 -12.47 -12.68
CA ALA A 131 -13.50 -13.53 -12.25
C ALA A 131 -13.93 -14.22 -10.92
N PRO A 132 -15.22 -14.43 -10.61
CA PRO A 132 -15.61 -15.07 -9.36
C PRO A 132 -15.18 -16.55 -9.34
N GLY A 133 -15.06 -17.19 -10.50
CA GLY A 133 -14.64 -18.59 -10.63
C GLY A 133 -13.14 -18.86 -10.47
N ALA A 134 -12.29 -17.83 -10.54
CA ALA A 134 -10.83 -18.01 -10.39
C ALA A 134 -10.38 -17.90 -8.92
N LEU A 135 -11.17 -17.24 -8.07
CA LEU A 135 -10.95 -17.14 -6.62
C LEU A 135 -11.86 -18.09 -5.81
N SER A 136 -12.98 -18.52 -6.39
CA SER A 136 -13.74 -19.68 -5.91
C SER A 136 -13.04 -20.95 -6.41
N GLY A 137 -11.99 -21.37 -5.71
CA GLY A 137 -11.22 -22.56 -6.03
C GLY A 137 -12.04 -23.85 -5.93
N ASN A 138 -12.81 -24.17 -6.96
CA ASN A 138 -13.28 -25.52 -7.23
C ASN A 138 -12.80 -25.97 -8.61
N SER A 139 -11.52 -26.36 -8.69
CA SER A 139 -11.01 -27.17 -9.78
C SER A 139 -11.67 -28.56 -9.75
N HIS A 140 -12.93 -28.65 -10.17
CA HIS A 140 -13.53 -29.89 -10.63
C HIS A 140 -13.14 -30.10 -12.08
N GLU A 141 -11.93 -30.61 -12.28
CA GLU A 141 -11.57 -31.34 -13.50
C GLU A 141 -11.19 -32.76 -13.08
N GLY A 142 -12.22 -33.49 -12.63
CA GLY A 142 -12.20 -34.95 -12.70
C GLY A 142 -12.34 -35.32 -14.17
N HIS A 143 -11.23 -35.48 -14.86
CA HIS A 143 -11.22 -36.10 -16.18
C HIS A 143 -11.14 -37.61 -15.99
N ASP A 144 -12.33 -38.18 -15.87
CA ASP A 144 -12.60 -39.60 -16.04
C ASP A 144 -12.32 -39.96 -17.51
N HIS A 145 -11.34 -40.82 -17.75
CA HIS A 145 -11.19 -41.52 -19.01
C HIS A 145 -10.72 -42.95 -18.71
N ASP A 146 -11.67 -43.76 -18.27
CA ASP A 146 -11.72 -45.17 -18.65
C ASP A 146 -11.79 -45.28 -20.19
N ARG A 147 -10.75 -45.89 -20.79
CA ARG A 147 -10.78 -46.93 -21.84
C ARG A 147 -9.41 -47.15 -22.46
#